data_AF-A0A9E1WHG4-F1
#
_entry.id   AF-A0A9E1WHG4-F1
#
_cell.length_a   1.000
_cell.length_b   1.000
_cell.length_c   1.000
_cell.angle_alpha   90.00
_cell.angle_beta   90.00
_cell.angle_gamma   90.00
#
_symmetry.space_group_name_H-M   'P 1'
#
loop_
_entity.id
_entity.type
_entity.pdbx_description
1 polymer ?
#
loop_
_entity_poly.entity_id
_entity_poly.type
_entity_poly.pdbx_seq_one_letter_code
_entity_poly.pdbx_strand_id
1 'polypeptide(L)'
;MAGKKYYKILNLTENASLKEVKKRYKQLAKKYHPDVNKEKNAHSKFLKIKEAYEKIVDPEKSETTIKRRPKPKSKYDKYREQAHKAYKKRQKKKQEEIEAFYMSLRKGWRRNWVYVNVTLGVIFSFFLMLDNHLDLENKAANVNFIDNQVYQSYNGHVVQGIETQSEQFLYLADYHNISSLNTYPEIVVNETRIFHYPVNVVHTLPYKRVTIPVHFTFIWALTLVVVVFLSPIIILLFRKNNAWFVFFHYITLFVSSGILLYFIFIRNGVLSIFYFLFS
;
A
#
# COMPACT_ATOMS: atom_id res chain seq x y z
N MET A 1 6.63 -24.54 67.57
CA MET A 1 7.53 -23.40 67.24
C MET A 1 7.29 -22.82 65.82
N ALA A 2 6.04 -22.70 65.34
CA ALA A 2 5.77 -22.20 63.97
C ALA A 2 5.62 -20.67 63.88
N GLY A 3 5.23 -19.98 64.96
CA GLY A 3 4.98 -18.53 64.95
C GLY A 3 6.20 -17.66 64.63
N LYS A 4 7.40 -18.05 65.09
CA LYS A 4 8.65 -17.27 64.96
C LYS A 4 9.06 -17.02 63.50
N LYS A 5 8.70 -17.92 62.58
CA LYS A 5 9.09 -17.82 61.16
C LYS A 5 8.27 -16.76 60.41
N TYR A 6 7.01 -16.53 60.79
CA TYR A 6 6.12 -15.61 60.09
C TYR A 6 6.44 -14.14 60.39
N TYR A 7 6.83 -13.81 61.62
CA TYR A 7 7.30 -12.46 61.96
C TYR A 7 8.56 -12.07 61.19
N LYS A 8 9.49 -13.01 61.00
CA LYS A 8 10.69 -12.81 60.15
C LYS A 8 10.35 -12.53 58.69
N ILE A 9 9.32 -13.18 58.13
CA ILE A 9 8.88 -12.94 56.73
C ILE A 9 8.34 -11.51 56.54
N LEU A 10 7.74 -10.93 57.59
CA LEU A 10 7.28 -9.53 57.58
C LEU A 10 8.35 -8.53 58.06
N ASN A 11 9.57 -8.98 58.33
CA ASN A 11 10.66 -8.20 58.94
C ASN A 11 10.23 -7.51 60.25
N LEU A 12 9.61 -8.28 61.15
CA LEU A 12 9.16 -7.83 62.47
C LEU A 12 9.75 -8.70 63.58
N THR A 13 9.85 -8.13 64.77
CA THR A 13 10.19 -8.84 66.01
C THR A 13 9.00 -9.66 66.50
N GLU A 14 9.26 -10.74 67.25
CA GLU A 14 8.22 -11.66 67.73
C GLU A 14 7.20 -10.99 68.68
N ASN A 15 7.55 -9.86 69.28
CA ASN A 15 6.68 -9.04 70.14
C ASN A 15 5.96 -7.89 69.40
N ALA A 16 6.02 -7.85 68.06
CA ALA A 16 5.38 -6.78 67.29
C ALA A 16 3.86 -6.80 67.45
N SER A 17 3.26 -5.62 67.64
CA SER A 17 1.81 -5.49 67.81
C SER A 17 1.06 -5.82 66.51
N LEU A 18 -0.20 -6.24 66.61
CA LEU A 18 -1.06 -6.49 65.44
C LEU A 18 -1.18 -5.25 64.51
N LYS A 19 -1.11 -4.05 65.08
CA LYS A 19 -1.12 -2.78 64.34
C LYS A 19 0.13 -2.63 63.47
N GLU A 20 1.29 -3.02 63.98
CA GLU A 20 2.57 -3.01 63.24
C GLU A 20 2.61 -4.10 62.17
N VAL A 21 2.12 -5.29 62.49
CA VAL A 21 1.96 -6.41 61.55
C VAL A 21 1.11 -6.00 60.34
N LYS A 22 -0.03 -5.36 60.58
CA LYS A 22 -0.93 -4.85 59.52
C LYS A 22 -0.31 -3.73 58.70
N LYS A 23 0.45 -2.82 59.34
CA LYS A 23 1.15 -1.74 58.66
C LYS A 23 2.24 -2.28 57.72
N ARG A 24 3.07 -3.22 58.20
CA ARG A 24 4.14 -3.84 57.40
C ARG A 24 3.60 -4.71 56.28
N TYR A 25 2.57 -5.49 56.54
CA TYR A 25 1.90 -6.27 55.49
C TYR A 25 1.43 -5.39 54.33
N LYS A 26 0.73 -4.27 54.60
CA LYS A 26 0.28 -3.34 53.54
C LYS A 26 1.43 -2.77 52.71
N GLN A 27 2.54 -2.42 53.35
CA GLN A 27 3.72 -1.89 52.66
C GLN A 27 4.35 -2.94 51.74
N LEU A 28 4.54 -4.16 52.24
CA LEU A 28 5.13 -5.26 51.47
C LEU A 28 4.20 -5.77 50.36
N ALA A 29 2.89 -5.82 50.63
CA ALA A 29 1.88 -6.21 49.65
C ALA A 29 1.83 -5.25 48.45
N LYS A 30 1.94 -3.93 48.68
CA LYS A 30 2.01 -2.93 47.60
C LYS A 30 3.32 -3.05 46.80
N LYS A 31 4.43 -3.35 47.49
CA LYS A 31 5.77 -3.49 46.87
C LYS A 31 5.90 -4.73 45.97
N TYR A 32 5.21 -5.82 46.32
CA TYR A 32 5.28 -7.10 45.61
C TYR A 32 3.99 -7.46 44.87
N HIS A 33 3.05 -6.52 44.69
CA HIS A 33 1.80 -6.77 43.96
C HIS A 33 2.08 -7.12 42.49
N PRO A 34 1.47 -8.17 41.91
CA PRO A 34 1.75 -8.62 40.53
C PRO A 34 1.43 -7.56 39.47
N ASP A 35 0.48 -6.65 39.74
CA ASP A 35 0.16 -5.55 38.82
C ASP A 35 1.21 -4.42 38.83
N VAL A 36 2.01 -4.32 39.90
CA VAL A 36 2.99 -3.22 40.08
C VAL A 36 4.42 -3.73 39.92
N ASN A 37 4.71 -4.96 40.31
CA ASN A 37 6.04 -5.57 40.30
C ASN A 37 6.08 -6.80 39.37
N LYS A 38 6.82 -6.67 38.26
CA LYS A 38 6.97 -7.68 37.21
C LYS A 38 8.17 -8.61 37.39
N GLU A 39 8.87 -8.56 38.52
CA GLU A 39 9.99 -9.48 38.78
C GLU A 39 9.49 -10.93 38.87
N LYS A 40 10.27 -11.88 38.32
CA LYS A 40 9.96 -13.33 38.33
C LYS A 40 9.66 -13.88 39.73
N ASN A 41 10.24 -13.27 40.78
CA ASN A 41 10.10 -13.71 42.17
C ASN A 41 9.09 -12.88 42.99
N ALA A 42 8.50 -11.81 42.43
CA ALA A 42 7.58 -10.94 43.16
C ALA A 42 6.31 -11.69 43.59
N HIS A 43 5.75 -12.50 42.70
CA HIS A 43 4.57 -13.31 42.99
C HIS A 43 4.79 -14.29 44.15
N SER A 44 5.93 -15.00 44.16
CA SER A 44 6.29 -15.92 45.23
C SER A 44 6.51 -15.21 46.57
N LYS A 45 7.17 -14.04 46.57
CA LYS A 45 7.37 -13.22 47.78
C LYS A 45 6.03 -12.70 48.32
N PHE A 46 5.15 -12.22 47.45
CA PHE A 46 3.82 -11.75 47.81
C PHE A 46 2.98 -12.83 48.48
N LEU A 47 2.99 -14.06 47.95
CA LEU A 47 2.31 -15.21 48.54
C LEU A 47 2.81 -15.51 49.96
N LYS A 48 4.14 -15.54 50.17
CA LYS A 48 4.76 -15.76 51.49
C LYS A 48 4.42 -14.66 52.50
N ILE A 49 4.43 -13.39 52.07
CA ILE A 49 4.06 -12.23 52.89
C ILE A 49 2.59 -12.32 53.33
N LYS A 50 1.70 -12.71 52.41
CA LYS A 50 0.28 -12.90 52.68
C LYS A 50 0.04 -14.05 53.66
N GLU A 51 0.68 -15.19 53.44
CA GLU A 51 0.60 -16.35 54.33
C GLU A 51 1.07 -16.02 55.74
N ALA A 52 2.20 -15.31 55.87
CA ALA A 52 2.74 -14.88 57.16
C ALA A 52 1.78 -13.94 57.91
N TYR A 53 1.19 -12.97 57.21
CA TYR A 53 0.20 -12.07 57.80
C TYR A 53 -1.06 -12.81 58.27
N GLU A 54 -1.59 -13.72 57.45
CA GLU A 54 -2.78 -14.52 57.79
C GLU A 54 -2.53 -15.39 59.03
N LYS A 55 -1.37 -16.05 59.12
CA LYS A 55 -1.00 -16.88 60.28
C LYS A 55 -0.78 -16.09 61.58
N ILE A 56 -0.31 -14.84 61.50
CA ILE A 56 -0.12 -13.99 62.68
C ILE A 56 -1.43 -13.40 63.18
N VAL A 57 -2.29 -12.92 62.27
CA VAL A 57 -3.52 -12.21 62.62
C VAL A 57 -4.63 -13.16 63.06
N ASP A 58 -4.68 -14.35 62.46
CA ASP A 58 -5.74 -15.31 62.73
C ASP A 58 -5.25 -16.75 62.49
N PRO A 59 -4.61 -17.37 63.50
CA PRO A 59 -3.98 -18.68 63.36
C PRO A 59 -4.98 -19.79 62.97
N GLU A 60 -6.23 -19.70 63.43
CA GLU A 60 -7.31 -20.65 63.09
C GLU A 60 -7.88 -20.43 61.68
N LYS A 61 -8.01 -19.17 61.24
CA LYS A 61 -8.55 -18.84 59.90
C LYS A 61 -7.60 -19.18 58.76
N SER A 62 -6.31 -19.30 59.04
CA SER A 62 -5.33 -19.71 58.03
C SER A 62 -5.50 -21.16 57.57
N GLU A 63 -5.83 -22.10 58.47
CA GLU A 63 -6.08 -23.50 58.08
C GLU A 63 -7.38 -23.67 57.29
N THR A 64 -8.39 -22.85 57.59
CA THR A 64 -9.66 -22.83 56.85
C THR A 64 -9.53 -22.11 55.51
N THR A 65 -8.62 -21.14 55.37
CA THR A 65 -8.40 -20.42 54.10
C THR A 65 -7.76 -21.31 53.03
N ILE A 66 -6.89 -22.25 53.41
CA ILE A 66 -6.32 -23.28 52.50
C ILE A 66 -7.41 -24.31 52.10
N LYS A 67 -8.44 -24.51 52.94
CA LYS A 67 -9.60 -25.39 52.69
C LYS A 67 -10.83 -24.67 52.14
N ARG A 68 -10.70 -23.45 51.59
CA ARG A 68 -11.82 -22.83 50.87
C ARG A 68 -12.04 -23.59 49.57
N ARG A 69 -12.99 -24.53 49.58
CA ARG A 69 -13.52 -25.17 48.38
C ARG A 69 -13.85 -24.07 47.36
N PRO A 70 -13.43 -24.20 46.09
CA PRO A 70 -13.73 -23.19 45.08
C PRO A 70 -15.25 -22.93 45.10
N LYS A 71 -15.65 -21.65 45.20
CA LYS A 71 -17.06 -21.29 45.14
C LYS A 71 -17.66 -21.90 43.87
N PRO A 72 -18.82 -22.59 43.96
CA PRO A 72 -19.45 -23.17 42.79
C PRO A 72 -19.68 -22.06 41.76
N LYS A 73 -19.22 -22.29 40.53
CA LYS A 73 -19.34 -21.32 39.43
C LYS A 73 -20.81 -20.91 39.28
N SER A 74 -21.06 -19.61 39.27
CA SER A 74 -22.38 -19.07 38.99
C SER A 74 -22.84 -19.46 37.58
N LYS A 75 -24.16 -19.47 37.35
CA LYS A 75 -24.75 -19.56 36.01
C LYS A 75 -24.09 -18.53 35.06
N TYR A 76 -23.81 -17.33 35.57
CA TYR A 76 -23.14 -16.25 34.83
C TYR A 76 -21.67 -16.55 34.49
N ASP A 77 -20.93 -17.27 35.35
CA ASP A 77 -19.54 -17.65 35.07
C ASP A 77 -19.47 -18.63 33.89
N LYS A 78 -20.43 -19.56 33.81
CA LYS A 78 -20.55 -20.49 32.67
C LYS A 78 -20.82 -19.72 31.36
N TYR A 79 -21.72 -18.74 31.37
CA TYR A 79 -21.98 -17.90 30.19
C TYR A 79 -20.75 -17.09 29.76
N ARG A 80 -20.02 -16.49 30.72
CA ARG A 80 -18.78 -15.75 30.43
C ARG A 80 -17.70 -16.64 29.82
N GLU A 81 -17.54 -17.86 30.32
CA GLU A 81 -16.59 -18.83 29.76
C GLU A 81 -16.97 -19.25 28.34
N GLN A 82 -18.25 -19.52 28.08
CA GLN A 82 -18.74 -19.83 26.73
C GLN A 82 -18.54 -18.66 25.77
N ALA A 83 -18.91 -17.45 26.19
CA ALA A 83 -18.71 -16.23 25.40
C ALA A 83 -17.22 -15.99 25.10
N HIS A 84 -16.33 -16.20 26.08
CA HIS A 84 -14.89 -16.04 25.90
C HIS A 84 -14.30 -17.10 24.95
N LYS A 85 -14.74 -18.36 25.05
CA LYS A 85 -14.37 -19.43 24.10
C LYS A 85 -14.86 -19.12 22.68
N ALA A 86 -16.10 -18.70 22.54
CA ALA A 86 -16.68 -18.31 21.25
C ALA A 86 -15.95 -17.11 20.63
N TYR A 87 -15.63 -16.09 21.44
CA TYR A 87 -14.84 -14.94 21.02
C TYR A 87 -13.45 -15.35 20.53
N LYS A 88 -12.71 -16.16 21.31
CA LYS A 88 -11.40 -16.68 20.90
C LYS A 88 -11.47 -17.48 19.59
N LYS A 89 -12.49 -18.34 19.45
CA LYS A 89 -12.72 -19.10 18.20
C LYS A 89 -12.97 -18.17 17.02
N ARG A 90 -13.81 -17.14 17.18
CA ARG A 90 -14.07 -16.13 16.14
C ARG A 90 -12.80 -15.37 15.75
N GLN A 91 -11.97 -14.99 16.73
CA GLN A 91 -10.70 -14.30 16.44
C GLN A 91 -9.72 -15.20 15.68
N LYS A 92 -9.58 -16.47 16.07
CA LYS A 92 -8.74 -17.44 15.34
C LYS A 92 -9.22 -17.63 13.90
N LYS A 93 -10.53 -17.78 13.70
CA LYS A 93 -11.11 -17.93 12.35
C LYS A 93 -10.86 -16.68 11.49
N LYS A 94 -11.05 -15.48 12.04
CA LYS A 94 -10.74 -14.22 11.33
C LYS A 94 -9.26 -14.14 10.94
N GLN A 95 -8.37 -14.56 11.83
CA GLN A 95 -6.94 -14.58 11.55
C GLN A 95 -6.60 -15.57 10.42
N GLU A 96 -7.18 -16.77 10.44
CA GLU A 96 -7.03 -17.78 9.39
C GLU A 96 -7.59 -17.28 8.04
N GLU A 97 -8.74 -16.60 8.04
CA GLU A 97 -9.33 -15.99 6.84
C GLU A 97 -8.42 -14.90 6.25
N ILE A 98 -7.87 -14.03 7.10
CA ILE A 98 -6.92 -12.99 6.68
C ILE A 98 -5.64 -13.61 6.11
N GLU A 99 -5.10 -14.64 6.75
CA GLU A 99 -3.91 -15.35 6.30
C GLU A 99 -4.16 -16.06 4.96
N ALA A 100 -5.29 -16.74 4.81
CA ALA A 100 -5.72 -17.35 3.56
C ALA A 100 -5.86 -16.31 2.45
N PHE A 101 -6.44 -15.14 2.76
CA PHE A 101 -6.53 -14.02 1.82
C PHE A 101 -5.14 -13.57 1.33
N TYR A 102 -4.20 -13.31 2.23
CA TYR A 102 -2.83 -12.93 1.83
C TYR A 102 -2.12 -14.03 1.03
N MET A 103 -2.32 -15.29 1.40
CA MET A 103 -1.78 -16.44 0.66
C MET A 103 -2.34 -16.51 -0.75
N SER A 104 -3.60 -16.13 -0.97
CA SER A 104 -4.19 -16.05 -2.31
C SER A 104 -3.55 -14.98 -3.21
N LEU A 105 -2.96 -13.92 -2.61
CA LEU A 105 -2.25 -12.86 -3.34
C LEU A 105 -0.80 -13.26 -3.64
N ARG A 106 -0.15 -13.99 -2.72
CA ARG A 106 1.25 -14.41 -2.84
C ARG A 106 1.46 -15.69 -3.65
N LYS A 107 0.41 -16.45 -3.96
CA LYS A 107 0.51 -17.71 -4.70
C LYS A 107 -0.50 -17.77 -5.84
N GLY A 108 -0.30 -18.74 -6.74
CA GLY A 108 -1.20 -18.98 -7.87
C GLY A 108 -1.10 -17.93 -8.97
N TRP A 109 -2.20 -17.76 -9.71
CA TRP A 109 -2.24 -16.94 -10.92
C TRP A 109 -2.00 -15.44 -10.63
N ARG A 110 -2.50 -14.91 -9.51
CA ARG A 110 -2.32 -13.50 -9.13
C ARG A 110 -0.85 -13.13 -8.97
N ARG A 111 -0.06 -14.01 -8.35
CA ARG A 111 1.39 -13.83 -8.23
C ARG A 111 2.05 -13.82 -9.61
N ASN A 112 1.72 -14.79 -10.46
CA ASN A 112 2.29 -14.87 -11.80
C ASN A 112 1.92 -13.64 -12.63
N TRP A 113 0.70 -13.12 -12.48
CA TRP A 113 0.26 -11.90 -13.14
C TRP A 113 1.05 -10.65 -12.71
N VAL A 114 1.40 -10.55 -11.42
CA VAL A 114 2.32 -9.50 -10.95
C VAL A 114 3.68 -9.63 -11.63
N TYR A 115 4.24 -10.83 -11.75
CA TYR A 115 5.51 -11.03 -12.46
C TYR A 115 5.42 -10.63 -13.93
N VAL A 116 4.35 -11.01 -14.64
CA VAL A 116 4.11 -10.59 -16.02
C VAL A 116 4.03 -9.06 -16.14
N ASN A 117 3.32 -8.41 -15.22
CA ASN A 117 3.25 -6.95 -15.17
C ASN A 117 4.62 -6.32 -14.92
N VAL A 118 5.43 -6.88 -14.01
CA VAL A 118 6.80 -6.39 -13.77
C VAL A 118 7.65 -6.53 -15.03
N THR A 119 7.64 -7.69 -15.68
CA THR A 119 8.46 -7.92 -16.88
C THR A 119 8.06 -7.02 -18.03
N LEU A 120 6.76 -6.95 -18.34
CA LEU A 120 6.25 -6.08 -19.42
C LEU A 120 6.44 -4.61 -19.06
N GLY A 121 6.15 -4.23 -17.82
CA GLY A 121 6.31 -2.87 -17.33
C GLY A 121 7.75 -2.37 -17.45
N VAL A 122 8.75 -3.20 -17.10
CA VAL A 122 10.17 -2.86 -17.27
C VAL A 122 10.52 -2.71 -18.75
N ILE A 123 10.10 -3.65 -19.61
CA ILE A 123 10.36 -3.60 -21.06
C ILE A 123 9.76 -2.34 -21.68
N PHE A 124 8.47 -2.09 -21.46
CA PHE A 124 7.80 -0.91 -22.01
C PHE A 124 8.37 0.39 -21.43
N SER A 125 8.72 0.42 -20.14
CA SER A 125 9.37 1.60 -19.55
C SER A 125 10.71 1.91 -20.22
N PHE A 126 11.52 0.88 -20.47
CA PHE A 126 12.79 1.02 -21.16
C PHE A 126 12.58 1.60 -22.57
N PHE A 127 11.68 1.01 -23.37
CA PHE A 127 11.42 1.48 -24.73
C PHE A 127 10.79 2.87 -24.75
N LEU A 128 9.91 3.21 -23.80
CA LEU A 128 9.32 4.55 -23.70
C LEU A 128 10.36 5.61 -23.38
N MET A 129 11.29 5.30 -22.49
CA MET A 129 12.40 6.18 -22.18
C MET A 129 13.35 6.30 -23.38
N LEU A 130 13.65 5.19 -24.05
CA LEU A 130 14.49 5.17 -25.25
C LEU A 130 13.88 6.03 -26.35
N ASP A 131 12.59 5.83 -26.66
CA ASP A 131 11.88 6.54 -27.72
C ASP A 131 11.89 8.06 -27.50
N ASN A 132 11.79 8.50 -26.24
CA ASN A 132 11.85 9.91 -25.88
C ASN A 132 13.25 10.55 -26.02
N HIS A 133 14.30 9.76 -26.18
CA HIS A 133 15.67 10.25 -26.39
C HIS A 133 16.14 10.09 -27.84
N LEU A 134 15.38 9.39 -28.68
CA LEU A 134 15.68 9.26 -30.10
C LEU A 134 15.25 10.50 -30.87
N ASP A 135 15.91 10.73 -32.00
CA ASP A 135 15.50 11.77 -32.95
C ASP A 135 14.12 11.45 -33.52
N LEU A 136 13.34 12.52 -33.73
CA LEU A 136 12.00 12.43 -34.30
C LEU A 136 12.06 12.01 -35.76
N GLU A 137 11.10 11.20 -36.17
CA GLU A 137 10.88 10.81 -37.55
C GLU A 137 9.93 11.79 -38.23
N ASN A 138 10.31 12.22 -39.43
CA ASN A 138 9.56 13.21 -40.19
C ASN A 138 8.63 12.50 -41.18
N LYS A 139 7.33 12.66 -41.01
CA LYS A 139 6.31 12.04 -41.88
C LYS A 139 5.53 13.11 -42.64
N ALA A 140 5.70 13.12 -43.96
CA ALA A 140 4.91 14.01 -44.81
C ALA A 140 3.43 13.61 -44.78
N ALA A 141 2.55 14.59 -44.61
CA ALA A 141 1.11 14.39 -44.60
C ALA A 141 0.41 15.59 -45.23
N ASN A 142 -0.81 15.38 -45.72
CA ASN A 142 -1.67 16.43 -46.24
C ASN A 142 -2.87 16.58 -45.32
N VAL A 143 -3.23 17.82 -45.01
CA VAL A 143 -4.45 18.15 -44.28
C VAL A 143 -5.66 17.97 -45.19
N ASN A 144 -6.63 17.20 -44.73
CA ASN A 144 -7.89 16.95 -45.42
C ASN A 144 -9.01 17.83 -44.86
N PHE A 145 -9.05 17.95 -43.53
CA PHE A 145 -10.12 18.65 -42.83
C PHE A 145 -9.57 19.45 -41.64
N ILE A 146 -10.18 20.61 -41.38
CA ILE A 146 -9.89 21.46 -40.22
C ILE A 146 -11.17 21.52 -39.39
N ASP A 147 -11.06 21.20 -38.11
CA ASP A 147 -12.18 21.30 -37.19
C ASP A 147 -12.59 22.77 -36.99
N ASN A 148 -13.89 23.01 -37.02
CA ASN A 148 -14.46 24.35 -36.78
C ASN A 148 -14.44 24.71 -35.28
N GLN A 149 -14.27 23.73 -34.40
CA GLN A 149 -14.22 23.96 -32.96
C GLN A 149 -12.82 24.38 -32.51
N VAL A 150 -12.77 25.47 -31.76
CA VAL A 150 -11.57 25.96 -31.09
C VAL A 150 -11.72 25.69 -29.59
N TYR A 151 -10.77 24.95 -29.04
CA TYR A 151 -10.74 24.58 -27.63
C TYR A 151 -9.70 25.44 -26.90
N GLN A 152 -9.91 25.64 -25.60
CA GLN A 152 -8.89 26.20 -24.72
C GLN A 152 -8.40 25.11 -23.77
N SER A 153 -7.09 24.85 -23.74
CA SER A 153 -6.53 23.90 -22.80
C SER A 153 -6.56 24.47 -21.37
N TYR A 154 -6.48 23.59 -20.36
CA TYR A 154 -6.43 24.01 -18.95
C TYR A 154 -5.27 24.97 -18.65
N ASN A 155 -4.19 24.89 -19.43
CA ASN A 155 -3.01 25.75 -19.29
C ASN A 155 -3.13 27.05 -20.11
N GLY A 156 -4.27 27.29 -20.75
CA GLY A 156 -4.58 28.52 -21.48
C GLY A 156 -4.23 28.52 -22.98
N HIS A 157 -3.68 27.43 -23.53
CA HIS A 157 -3.35 27.34 -24.95
C HIS A 157 -4.61 27.24 -25.81
N VAL A 158 -4.60 27.90 -26.97
CA VAL A 158 -5.67 27.79 -27.96
C VAL A 158 -5.38 26.57 -28.82
N VAL A 159 -6.33 25.65 -28.92
CA VAL A 159 -6.12 24.36 -29.57
C VAL A 159 -7.19 24.13 -30.63
N GLN A 160 -6.78 23.69 -31.82
CA GLN A 160 -7.71 23.39 -32.91
C GLN A 160 -7.35 22.08 -33.61
N GLY A 161 -8.37 21.30 -33.95
CA GLY A 161 -8.22 19.99 -34.57
C GLY A 161 -7.97 20.07 -36.08
N ILE A 162 -7.13 19.18 -36.59
CA ILE A 162 -7.00 18.87 -38.02
C ILE A 162 -7.06 17.37 -38.23
N GLU A 163 -7.49 16.95 -39.40
CA GLU A 163 -7.46 15.57 -39.85
C GLU A 163 -6.59 15.47 -41.11
N THR A 164 -5.65 14.53 -41.11
CA THR A 164 -4.83 14.24 -42.29
C THR A 164 -5.56 13.32 -43.26
N GLN A 165 -5.09 13.24 -44.50
CA GLN A 165 -5.57 12.25 -45.48
C GLN A 165 -5.41 10.80 -45.04
N SER A 166 -4.54 10.52 -44.05
CA SER A 166 -4.36 9.20 -43.46
C SER A 166 -5.27 8.97 -42.24
N GLU A 167 -6.37 9.73 -42.11
CA GLU A 167 -7.34 9.67 -41.00
C GLU A 167 -6.70 9.90 -39.61
N GLN A 168 -5.56 10.61 -39.56
CA GLN A 168 -4.90 10.94 -38.31
C GLN A 168 -5.41 12.30 -37.82
N PHE A 169 -6.07 12.28 -36.66
CA PHE A 169 -6.50 13.50 -35.97
C PHE A 169 -5.38 14.08 -35.10
N LEU A 170 -5.08 15.36 -35.30
CA LEU A 170 -4.07 16.12 -34.55
C LEU A 170 -4.67 17.39 -33.98
N TYR A 171 -4.30 17.72 -32.75
CA TYR A 171 -4.70 18.97 -32.09
C TYR A 171 -3.52 19.93 -32.10
N LEU A 172 -3.60 21.00 -32.89
CA LEU A 172 -2.53 21.99 -33.01
C LEU A 172 -2.70 23.07 -31.95
N ALA A 173 -1.66 23.34 -31.16
CA ALA A 173 -1.66 24.39 -30.15
C ALA A 173 -1.08 25.71 -30.68
N ASP A 174 -1.72 26.81 -30.32
CA ASP A 174 -1.37 28.21 -30.59
C ASP A 174 -1.13 28.53 -32.07
N TYR A 175 -1.80 27.81 -32.96
CA TYR A 175 -1.67 28.02 -34.40
C TYR A 175 -2.70 29.02 -34.93
N HIS A 176 -2.38 30.30 -34.80
CA HIS A 176 -3.30 31.40 -35.15
C HIS A 176 -3.68 31.50 -36.63
N ASN A 177 -2.87 30.94 -37.55
CA ASN A 177 -3.12 31.01 -38.99
C ASN A 177 -3.52 29.63 -39.57
N ILE A 178 -4.40 28.90 -38.89
CA ILE A 178 -4.78 27.55 -39.31
C ILE A 178 -5.41 27.52 -40.71
N SER A 179 -6.14 28.57 -41.09
CA SER A 179 -6.82 28.66 -42.38
C SER A 179 -5.86 28.62 -43.57
N SER A 180 -4.57 28.93 -43.36
CA SER A 180 -3.54 28.76 -44.38
C SER A 180 -3.36 27.31 -44.84
N LEU A 181 -3.76 26.33 -44.03
CA LEU A 181 -3.75 24.91 -44.40
C LEU A 181 -4.77 24.59 -45.52
N ASN A 182 -5.78 25.44 -45.74
CA ASN A 182 -6.66 25.30 -46.91
C ASN A 182 -5.94 25.66 -48.22
N THR A 183 -4.92 26.51 -48.16
CA THR A 183 -4.14 26.95 -49.34
C THR A 183 -2.87 26.14 -49.50
N TYR A 184 -2.22 25.79 -48.39
CA TYR A 184 -1.00 25.00 -48.32
C TYR A 184 -1.24 23.80 -47.38
N PRO A 185 -1.86 22.72 -47.86
CA PRO A 185 -2.25 21.58 -47.00
C PRO A 185 -1.07 20.68 -46.62
N GLU A 186 0.09 20.86 -47.24
CA GLU A 186 1.28 20.05 -47.01
C GLU A 186 1.91 20.36 -45.64
N ILE A 187 2.01 19.31 -44.81
CA ILE A 187 2.63 19.38 -43.49
C ILE A 187 3.62 18.23 -43.29
N VAL A 188 4.54 18.40 -42.36
CA VAL A 188 5.41 17.33 -41.88
C VAL A 188 5.09 17.09 -40.40
N VAL A 189 4.63 15.90 -40.07
CA VAL A 189 4.38 15.49 -38.69
C VAL A 189 5.66 14.88 -38.15
N ASN A 190 6.18 15.44 -37.07
CA ASN A 190 7.33 14.90 -36.37
C ASN A 190 6.84 13.97 -35.26
N GLU A 191 7.13 12.69 -35.41
CA GLU A 191 6.65 11.62 -34.51
C GLU A 191 7.82 10.94 -33.81
N THR A 192 7.57 10.32 -32.65
CA THR A 192 8.57 9.48 -32.01
C THR A 192 8.85 8.23 -32.85
N ARG A 193 10.07 7.70 -32.77
CA ARG A 193 10.55 6.70 -33.73
C ARG A 193 10.02 5.30 -33.49
N ILE A 194 9.79 4.94 -32.23
CA ILE A 194 9.34 3.61 -31.83
C ILE A 194 7.82 3.57 -31.77
N PHE A 195 7.21 4.46 -31.00
CA PHE A 195 5.76 4.43 -30.77
C PHE A 195 4.96 5.41 -31.64
N HIS A 196 5.61 6.16 -32.53
CA HIS A 196 4.96 7.07 -33.49
C HIS A 196 4.01 8.07 -32.81
N TYR A 197 4.41 8.60 -31.65
CA TYR A 197 3.65 9.66 -30.99
C TYR A 197 3.91 11.00 -31.68
N PRO A 198 2.87 11.69 -32.19
CA PRO A 198 3.06 13.01 -32.79
C PRO A 198 3.50 14.00 -31.72
N VAL A 199 4.56 14.77 -32.01
CA VAL A 199 5.15 15.74 -31.09
C VAL A 199 4.83 17.16 -31.55
N ASN A 200 5.12 17.44 -32.81
CA ASN A 200 4.87 18.73 -33.43
C ASN A 200 4.65 18.56 -34.94
N VAL A 201 4.04 19.55 -35.55
CA VAL A 201 3.79 19.65 -36.97
C VAL A 201 4.59 20.82 -37.53
N VAL A 202 5.31 20.57 -38.61
CA VAL A 202 6.01 21.60 -39.37
C VAL A 202 5.18 21.95 -40.59
N HIS A 203 4.68 23.18 -40.62
CA HIS A 203 3.98 23.72 -41.78
C HIS A 203 4.92 24.66 -42.54
N THR A 204 5.14 24.39 -43.82
CA THR A 204 6.04 25.16 -44.68
C THR A 204 5.23 26.09 -45.58
N LEU A 205 5.19 27.37 -45.23
CA LEU A 205 4.63 28.43 -46.06
C LEU A 205 5.71 28.99 -47.01
N PRO A 206 5.33 29.68 -48.10
CA PRO A 206 6.30 30.22 -49.08
C PRO A 206 7.40 31.12 -48.48
N TYR A 207 7.11 31.78 -47.36
CA TYR A 207 7.99 32.78 -46.74
C TYR A 207 8.51 32.36 -45.36
N LYS A 208 8.00 31.25 -44.80
CA LYS A 208 8.28 30.87 -43.42
C LYS A 208 7.96 29.39 -43.17
N ARG A 209 8.81 28.74 -42.37
CA ARG A 209 8.52 27.45 -41.76
C ARG A 209 8.06 27.67 -40.32
N VAL A 210 6.95 27.07 -39.93
CA VAL A 210 6.38 27.17 -38.57
C VAL A 210 6.31 25.78 -37.96
N THR A 211 6.88 25.62 -36.77
CA THR A 211 6.75 24.41 -35.96
C THR A 211 5.66 24.63 -34.92
N ILE A 212 4.68 23.73 -34.92
CA ILE A 212 3.44 23.85 -34.18
C ILE A 212 3.34 22.65 -33.23
N PRO A 213 3.29 22.85 -31.91
CA PRO A 213 3.19 21.75 -30.97
C PRO A 213 1.85 21.01 -31.13
N VAL A 214 1.89 19.68 -31.07
CA VAL A 214 0.68 18.86 -30.99
C VAL A 214 0.27 18.73 -29.52
N HIS A 215 -0.95 19.14 -29.22
CA HIS A 215 -1.55 19.09 -27.90
C HIS A 215 -2.28 17.76 -27.65
N PHE A 216 -2.58 17.47 -26.38
CA PHE A 216 -3.26 16.23 -25.94
C PHE A 216 -2.54 14.94 -26.34
N THR A 217 -1.22 15.02 -26.54
CA THR A 217 -0.37 13.87 -26.80
C THR A 217 -0.07 13.13 -25.51
N PHE A 218 0.36 11.87 -25.61
CA PHE A 218 0.66 11.08 -24.41
C PHE A 218 1.98 11.50 -23.72
N ILE A 219 2.80 12.29 -24.40
CA ILE A 219 4.19 12.59 -24.04
C ILE A 219 4.29 13.31 -22.69
N TRP A 220 3.37 14.24 -22.38
CA TRP A 220 3.38 14.95 -21.11
C TRP A 220 3.18 14.03 -19.90
N ALA A 221 2.50 12.89 -20.08
CA ALA A 221 2.23 11.91 -19.03
C ALA A 221 3.28 10.79 -18.97
N LEU A 222 4.29 10.81 -19.84
CA LEU A 222 5.26 9.72 -20.00
C LEU A 222 5.93 9.33 -18.68
N THR A 223 6.41 10.32 -17.92
CA THR A 223 7.06 10.08 -16.62
C THR A 223 6.13 9.40 -15.63
N LEU A 224 4.87 9.82 -15.57
CA LEU A 224 3.87 9.22 -14.69
C LEU A 224 3.60 7.76 -15.09
N VAL A 225 3.55 7.49 -16.39
CA VAL A 225 3.28 6.16 -16.93
C VAL A 225 4.41 5.20 -16.63
N VAL A 226 5.66 5.65 -16.79
CA VAL A 226 6.84 4.87 -16.37
C VAL A 226 6.80 4.57 -14.87
N VAL A 227 6.43 5.54 -14.02
CA VAL A 227 6.26 5.30 -12.58
C VAL A 227 5.19 4.23 -12.31
N VAL A 228 4.06 4.26 -13.02
CA VAL A 228 3.00 3.26 -12.88
C VAL A 228 3.45 1.88 -13.36
N PHE A 229 4.20 1.79 -14.46
CA PHE A 229 4.73 0.52 -14.98
C PHE A 229 5.78 -0.11 -14.07
N LEU A 230 6.54 0.69 -13.33
CA LEU A 230 7.54 0.20 -12.38
C LEU A 230 6.97 -0.03 -10.97
N SER A 231 5.78 0.50 -10.65
CA SER A 231 5.14 0.34 -9.35
C SER A 231 4.94 -1.14 -8.90
N PRO A 232 4.67 -2.12 -9.80
CA PRO A 232 4.54 -3.53 -9.41
C PRO A 232 5.81 -4.12 -8.78
N ILE A 233 6.99 -3.55 -9.03
CA ILE A 233 8.26 -3.99 -8.43
C ILE A 233 8.21 -3.85 -6.90
N ILE A 234 7.52 -2.84 -6.39
CA ILE A 234 7.36 -2.58 -4.95
C ILE A 234 6.72 -3.79 -4.25
N ILE A 235 5.81 -4.50 -4.92
CA ILE A 235 5.15 -5.71 -4.37
C ILE A 235 6.19 -6.79 -4.04
N LEU A 236 7.21 -6.93 -4.87
CA LEU A 236 8.27 -7.93 -4.69
C LEU A 236 9.18 -7.60 -3.49
N LEU A 237 9.22 -6.32 -3.07
CA LEU A 237 10.00 -5.86 -1.92
C LEU A 237 9.27 -6.06 -0.58
N PHE A 238 7.95 -6.25 -0.58
CA PHE A 238 7.17 -6.44 0.65
C PHE A 238 7.43 -7.82 1.29
N ARG A 239 8.23 -7.83 2.36
CA ARG A 239 8.45 -9.02 3.22
C ARG A 239 7.27 -9.33 4.14
N LYS A 240 6.44 -8.34 4.49
CA LYS A 240 5.31 -8.49 5.41
C LYS A 240 3.97 -8.27 4.70
N ASN A 241 2.93 -8.90 5.24
CA ASN A 241 1.55 -8.73 4.80
C ASN A 241 0.94 -7.52 5.53
N ASN A 242 0.65 -6.45 4.79
CA ASN A 242 0.05 -5.23 5.31
C ASN A 242 -0.94 -4.64 4.29
N ALA A 243 -1.65 -3.58 4.69
CA ALA A 243 -2.61 -2.90 3.82
C ALA A 243 -1.95 -2.35 2.53
N TRP A 244 -0.72 -1.85 2.63
CA TRP A 244 0.04 -1.36 1.46
C TRP A 244 0.33 -2.46 0.44
N PHE A 245 0.69 -3.66 0.88
CA PHE A 245 0.87 -4.81 -0.01
C PHE A 245 -0.41 -5.11 -0.80
N VAL A 246 -1.56 -5.09 -0.13
CA VAL A 246 -2.87 -5.30 -0.78
C VAL A 246 -3.17 -4.17 -1.77
N PHE A 247 -2.96 -2.92 -1.35
CA PHE A 247 -3.18 -1.73 -2.18
C PHE A 247 -2.36 -1.78 -3.48
N PHE A 248 -1.05 -1.98 -3.38
CA PHE A 248 -0.19 -2.06 -4.56
C PHE A 248 -0.54 -3.27 -5.44
N HIS A 249 -0.93 -4.41 -4.85
CA HIS A 249 -1.37 -5.57 -5.62
C HIS A 249 -2.60 -5.26 -6.49
N TYR A 250 -3.58 -4.54 -5.96
CA TYR A 250 -4.76 -4.12 -6.74
C TYR A 250 -4.46 -3.01 -7.75
N ILE A 251 -3.55 -2.08 -7.44
CA ILE A 251 -3.04 -1.12 -8.43
C ILE A 251 -2.41 -1.86 -9.60
N THR A 252 -1.60 -2.89 -9.35
CA THR A 252 -1.00 -3.69 -10.42
C THR A 252 -2.06 -4.41 -11.24
N LEU A 253 -3.04 -5.05 -10.58
CA LEU A 253 -4.10 -5.80 -11.26
C LEU A 253 -5.00 -4.96 -12.16
N PHE A 254 -5.32 -3.73 -11.75
CA PHE A 254 -6.30 -2.92 -12.47
C PHE A 254 -5.68 -1.75 -13.23
N VAL A 255 -4.82 -0.97 -12.58
CA VAL A 255 -4.27 0.27 -13.15
C VAL A 255 -3.10 -0.04 -14.08
N SER A 256 -2.05 -0.66 -13.55
CA SER A 256 -0.87 -1.00 -14.37
C SER A 256 -1.23 -1.94 -15.51
N SER A 257 -2.03 -2.98 -15.22
CA SER A 257 -2.48 -3.92 -16.26
C SER A 257 -3.33 -3.22 -17.31
N GLY A 258 -4.25 -2.34 -16.93
CA GLY A 258 -5.10 -1.62 -17.87
C GLY A 258 -4.30 -0.72 -18.82
N ILE A 259 -3.33 0.02 -18.28
CA ILE A 259 -2.46 0.88 -19.09
C ILE A 259 -1.55 0.03 -19.99
N LEU A 260 -0.98 -1.07 -19.50
CA LEU A 260 -0.19 -1.98 -20.34
C LEU A 260 -1.01 -2.56 -21.49
N LEU A 261 -2.26 -2.97 -21.23
CA LEU A 261 -3.16 -3.49 -22.27
C LEU A 261 -3.48 -2.41 -23.32
N TYR A 262 -3.68 -1.16 -22.91
CA TYR A 262 -3.84 -0.05 -23.85
C TYR A 262 -2.63 0.08 -24.79
N PHE A 263 -1.41 0.02 -24.24
CA PHE A 263 -0.17 0.09 -25.02
C PHE A 263 -0.01 -1.10 -25.97
N ILE A 264 -0.32 -2.29 -25.50
CA ILE A 264 -0.17 -3.53 -26.29
C ILE A 264 -1.17 -3.55 -27.45
N PHE A 265 -2.46 -3.30 -27.17
CA PHE A 265 -3.53 -3.56 -28.13
C PHE A 265 -3.97 -2.32 -28.91
N ILE A 266 -4.17 -1.18 -28.24
CA ILE A 266 -4.69 0.02 -28.92
C ILE A 266 -3.59 0.75 -29.67
N ARG A 267 -2.36 0.67 -29.17
CA ARG A 267 -1.19 1.33 -29.78
C ARG A 267 -0.27 0.38 -30.54
N ASN A 268 -0.64 -0.90 -30.66
CA ASN A 268 0.19 -1.91 -31.32
C ASN A 268 1.65 -1.90 -30.81
N GLY A 269 1.87 -1.56 -29.54
CA GLY A 269 3.19 -1.22 -29.02
C GLY A 269 4.20 -2.36 -29.14
N VAL A 270 3.74 -3.61 -29.12
CA VAL A 270 4.58 -4.80 -29.36
C VAL A 270 5.08 -4.84 -30.80
N LEU A 271 4.22 -4.55 -31.78
CA LEU A 271 4.60 -4.50 -33.19
C LEU A 271 5.55 -3.34 -33.45
N SER A 272 5.27 -2.16 -32.89
CA SER A 272 6.16 -0.99 -32.93
C SER A 272 7.58 -1.30 -32.45
N ILE A 273 7.71 -1.92 -31.26
CA ILE A 273 9.01 -2.34 -30.73
C ILE A 273 9.67 -3.37 -31.65
N PHE A 274 8.90 -4.34 -32.16
CA PHE A 274 9.42 -5.36 -33.06
C PHE A 274 9.95 -4.75 -34.36
N TYR A 275 9.17 -3.90 -35.04
CA TYR A 275 9.61 -3.20 -36.25
C TYR A 275 10.86 -2.37 -36.00
N PHE A 276 10.95 -1.65 -34.88
CA PHE A 276 12.15 -0.90 -34.53
C PHE A 276 13.40 -1.78 -34.34
N LEU A 277 13.26 -2.96 -33.72
CA LEU A 277 14.39 -3.86 -33.48
C LEU A 277 14.88 -4.57 -34.74
N PHE A 278 14.03 -4.71 -35.77
CA PHE A 278 14.31 -5.48 -36.98
C PHE A 278 14.33 -4.63 -38.27
N SER A 279 14.23 -3.31 -38.15
CA SER A 279 14.43 -2.33 -39.22
C SER A 279 15.84 -1.79 -39.23
#